data_AF-A0A8T0JYH6-F1
#
_entry.id   AF-A0A8T0JYH6-F1
#
_cell.length_a   1.000
_cell.length_b   1.000
_cell.length_c   1.000
_cell.angle_alpha   90.00
_cell.angle_beta   90.00
_cell.angle_gamma   90.00
#
_symmetry.space_group_name_H-M   'P 1'
#
loop_
_entity.id
_entity.type
_entity.pdbx_description
1 polymer ?
#
loop_
_entity_poly.entity_id
_entity_poly.type
_entity_poly.pdbx_seq_one_letter_code
_entity_poly.pdbx_strand_id
1 'polypeptide(L)'
;MMSLSVTFNIVLSNVASAPSNWLGPVSPSYESYLANCASNLDPICGRDIYFAVFYGNTTVIEDCCDELVSDVGKVCHDDMTKFVLTKTKFKSSDVQIVERSQKIWNDCVVSLGLMVKTGVSREIPEALARTYTLQQTTMVQELLERGMMHDAGAVGPRDGG
;
A
#
# COMPACT_ATOMS: atom_id res chain seq x y z
N MET A 1 -26.85 12.30 50.50
CA MET A 1 -26.59 10.97 49.92
C MET A 1 -26.02 11.18 48.52
N MET A 2 -25.09 10.34 48.10
CA MET A 2 -23.91 10.68 47.29
C MET A 2 -24.15 11.09 45.83
N SER A 3 -23.32 12.03 45.39
CA SER A 3 -23.08 12.46 44.01
C SER A 3 -22.42 11.35 43.18
N LEU A 4 -22.83 11.17 41.93
CA LEU A 4 -22.11 10.38 40.93
C LEU A 4 -21.88 11.25 39.70
N SER A 5 -20.76 11.97 39.73
CA SER A 5 -20.16 12.55 38.52
C SER A 5 -19.52 11.41 37.74
N VAL A 6 -20.04 11.10 36.55
CA VAL A 6 -19.43 10.14 35.64
C VAL A 6 -18.21 10.82 35.02
N THR A 7 -17.03 10.53 35.55
CA THR A 7 -15.78 10.91 34.92
C THR A 7 -15.55 10.01 33.71
N PHE A 8 -15.70 10.57 32.52
CA PHE A 8 -15.23 9.96 31.28
C PHE A 8 -13.70 9.92 31.32
N ASN A 9 -13.14 8.76 31.64
CA ASN A 9 -11.72 8.50 31.42
C ASN A 9 -11.51 8.36 29.90
N ILE A 10 -11.08 9.44 29.27
CA ILE A 10 -10.55 9.39 27.90
C ILE A 10 -9.23 8.64 28.00
N VAL A 11 -9.22 7.38 27.56
CA VAL A 11 -7.98 6.69 27.22
C VAL A 11 -7.44 7.43 26.00
N LEU A 12 -6.46 8.32 26.21
CA LEU A 12 -5.61 8.80 25.14
C LEU A 12 -4.84 7.59 24.63
N SER A 13 -5.35 6.94 23.57
CA SER A 13 -4.53 6.08 22.75
C SER A 13 -3.32 6.90 22.31
N ASN A 14 -2.12 6.36 22.55
CA ASN A 14 -0.86 6.94 22.11
C ASN A 14 -0.78 6.87 20.59
N VAL A 15 -1.55 7.70 19.89
CA VAL A 15 -1.31 7.98 18.49
C VAL A 15 -0.15 8.95 18.49
N ALA A 16 1.05 8.45 18.21
CA ALA A 16 2.16 9.32 17.84
C ALA A 16 1.71 10.05 16.57
N SER A 17 1.13 11.24 16.74
CA SER A 17 0.81 12.13 15.64
C SER A 17 2.13 12.51 14.99
N ALA A 18 2.48 11.82 13.90
CA ALA A 18 3.64 12.15 13.09
C ALA A 18 3.54 13.62 12.66
N PRO A 19 4.61 14.44 12.82
CA PRO A 19 4.55 15.84 12.44
C PRO A 19 4.35 15.95 10.93
N SER A 20 3.26 16.61 10.53
CA SER A 20 3.07 17.11 9.19
C SER A 20 4.25 18.02 8.82
N ASN A 21 5.14 17.58 7.92
CA ASN A 21 6.23 18.35 7.28
C ASN A 21 7.69 18.06 7.75
N TRP A 22 8.01 16.88 8.32
CA TRP A 22 9.39 16.57 8.72
C TRP A 22 10.23 15.92 7.60
N LEU A 23 11.43 16.46 7.35
CA LEU A 23 12.40 16.09 6.30
C LEU A 23 13.65 15.36 6.83
N GLY A 24 13.74 15.09 8.12
CA GLY A 24 14.91 14.39 8.69
C GLY A 24 14.75 12.87 8.75
N PRO A 25 15.71 12.16 9.39
CA PRO A 25 15.77 10.71 9.38
C PRO A 25 14.50 10.09 9.96
N VAL A 26 13.90 9.18 9.19
CA VAL A 26 12.76 8.40 9.62
C VAL A 26 13.25 7.41 10.67
N SER A 27 12.55 7.29 11.80
CA SER A 27 12.97 6.34 12.84
C SER A 27 12.82 4.89 12.34
N PRO A 28 13.70 3.97 12.73
CA PRO A 28 13.56 2.55 12.39
C PRO A 28 12.21 1.95 12.81
N SER A 29 11.63 2.46 13.91
CA SER A 29 10.29 2.08 14.37
C SER A 29 9.19 2.46 13.40
N TYR A 30 9.28 3.63 12.76
CA TYR A 30 8.30 4.09 11.79
C TYR A 30 8.44 3.34 10.47
N GLU A 31 9.66 3.04 10.03
CA GLU A 31 9.88 2.19 8.85
C GLU A 31 9.32 0.78 9.06
N SER A 32 9.52 0.19 10.25
CA SER A 32 8.93 -1.11 10.61
C SER A 32 7.40 -1.08 10.62
N TYR A 33 6.80 -0.01 11.14
CA TYR A 33 5.35 0.21 11.09
C TYR A 33 4.84 0.25 9.64
N LEU A 34 5.47 1.05 8.77
CA LEU A 34 5.08 1.14 7.37
C LEU A 34 5.27 -0.19 6.62
N ALA A 35 6.34 -0.93 6.94
CA ALA A 35 6.56 -2.27 6.38
C ALA A 35 5.45 -3.24 6.82
N ASN A 36 5.00 -3.16 8.07
CA ASN A 36 3.89 -3.97 8.56
C ASN A 36 2.56 -3.59 7.87
N CYS A 37 2.30 -2.29 7.68
CA CYS A 37 1.17 -1.84 6.86
C CYS A 37 1.21 -2.44 5.45
N ALA A 38 2.36 -2.39 4.78
CA ALA A 38 2.52 -2.90 3.44
C ALA A 38 2.43 -4.44 3.36
N SER A 39 2.81 -5.16 4.42
CA SER A 39 2.79 -6.63 4.44
C SER A 39 1.39 -7.25 4.40
N ASN A 40 0.36 -6.44 4.63
CA ASN A 40 -1.04 -6.87 4.52
C ASN A 40 -1.60 -6.76 3.09
N LEU A 41 -0.78 -6.35 2.11
CA LEU A 41 -1.15 -6.34 0.69
C LEU A 41 -0.44 -7.47 -0.04
N ASP A 42 -1.16 -8.15 -0.93
CA ASP A 42 -0.54 -8.92 -1.99
C ASP A 42 0.40 -8.00 -2.80
N PRO A 43 1.60 -8.47 -3.21
CA PRO A 43 2.56 -7.65 -3.96
C PRO A 43 1.99 -7.02 -5.24
N ILE A 44 0.97 -7.64 -5.86
CA ILE A 44 0.29 -7.09 -7.03
C ILE A 44 -0.62 -5.94 -6.60
N CYS A 45 -1.41 -6.13 -5.54
CA CYS A 45 -2.26 -5.07 -5.00
C CYS A 45 -1.45 -3.87 -4.52
N GLY A 46 -0.35 -4.11 -3.80
CA GLY A 46 0.58 -3.04 -3.40
C GLY A 46 1.15 -2.26 -4.59
N ARG A 47 1.51 -2.95 -5.68
CA ARG A 47 1.96 -2.32 -6.93
C ARG A 47 0.87 -1.46 -7.56
N ASP A 48 -0.32 -2.02 -7.75
CA ASP A 48 -1.41 -1.36 -8.48
C ASP A 48 -1.93 -0.14 -7.72
N ILE A 49 -2.08 -0.25 -6.40
CA ILE A 49 -2.44 0.87 -5.53
C ILE A 49 -1.38 1.97 -5.62
N TYR A 50 -0.09 1.61 -5.56
CA TYR A 50 0.98 2.59 -5.70
C TYR A 50 0.92 3.30 -7.06
N PHE A 51 0.76 2.59 -8.18
CA PHE A 51 0.68 3.24 -9.49
C PHE A 51 -0.58 4.10 -9.65
N ALA A 52 -1.73 3.62 -9.17
CA ALA A 52 -2.97 4.37 -9.17
C ALA A 52 -2.85 5.68 -8.35
N VAL A 53 -2.26 5.62 -7.16
CA VAL A 53 -2.09 6.81 -6.29
C VAL A 53 -1.08 7.79 -6.87
N PHE A 54 0.13 7.33 -7.21
CA PHE A 54 1.25 8.22 -7.51
C PHE A 54 1.33 8.65 -8.98
N TYR A 55 0.84 7.82 -9.91
CA TYR A 55 0.89 8.12 -11.34
C TYR A 55 -0.51 8.25 -11.99
N GLY A 56 -1.56 7.69 -11.38
CA GLY A 56 -2.92 7.79 -11.90
C GLY A 56 -3.13 7.04 -13.22
N ASN A 57 -2.30 6.04 -13.51
CA ASN A 57 -2.28 5.31 -14.77
C ASN A 57 -2.75 3.85 -14.66
N THR A 58 -3.20 3.43 -13.48
CA THR A 58 -3.68 2.07 -13.19
C THR A 58 -5.01 2.14 -12.45
N THR A 59 -5.88 1.15 -12.68
CA THR A 59 -7.13 0.94 -11.95
C THR A 59 -6.92 -0.09 -10.85
N VAL A 60 -7.46 0.15 -9.65
CA VAL A 60 -7.43 -0.82 -8.54
C VAL A 60 -8.63 -1.76 -8.68
N ILE A 61 -8.36 -3.07 -8.75
CA ILE A 61 -9.40 -4.10 -8.85
C ILE A 61 -10.06 -4.36 -7.49
N GLU A 62 -11.24 -4.99 -7.50
CA GLU A 62 -12.04 -5.20 -6.30
C GLU A 62 -11.34 -6.04 -5.22
N ASP A 63 -10.61 -7.10 -5.59
CA ASP A 63 -9.86 -7.91 -4.63
C ASP A 63 -8.80 -7.07 -3.89
N CYS A 64 -8.09 -6.20 -4.62
CA CYS A 64 -7.13 -5.28 -4.01
C CYS A 64 -7.80 -4.19 -3.17
N CYS A 65 -9.05 -3.81 -3.50
CA CYS A 65 -9.83 -2.91 -2.66
C CYS A 65 -10.21 -3.57 -1.32
N ASP A 66 -10.48 -4.88 -1.31
CA ASP A 66 -10.73 -5.62 -0.07
C ASP A 66 -9.51 -5.61 0.84
N GLU A 67 -8.34 -6.01 0.35
CA GLU A 67 -7.11 -5.97 1.14
C GLU A 67 -6.80 -4.56 1.65
N LEU A 68 -6.95 -3.54 0.79
CA LEU A 68 -6.70 -2.15 1.16
C LEU A 68 -7.62 -1.67 2.29
N VAL A 69 -8.91 -2.02 2.25
CA VAL A 69 -9.88 -1.52 3.24
C VAL A 69 -9.93 -2.39 4.48
N SER A 70 -9.96 -3.71 4.31
CA SER A 70 -10.17 -4.71 5.35
C SER A 70 -8.89 -5.03 6.12
N ASP A 71 -7.75 -5.18 5.43
CA ASP A 71 -6.51 -5.68 6.03
C ASP A 71 -5.48 -4.57 6.31
N VAL A 72 -5.34 -3.60 5.40
CA VAL A 72 -4.45 -2.46 5.57
C VAL A 72 -5.12 -1.38 6.42
N GLY A 73 -6.32 -0.96 6.03
CA GLY A 73 -7.06 0.09 6.70
C GLY A 73 -6.57 1.51 6.39
N LYS A 74 -7.41 2.50 6.71
CA LYS A 74 -7.24 3.89 6.24
C LYS A 74 -5.96 4.54 6.76
N VAL A 75 -5.65 4.30 8.03
CA VAL A 75 -4.50 4.94 8.70
C VAL A 75 -3.19 4.50 8.05
N CYS A 76 -3.01 3.19 7.84
CA CYS A 76 -1.86 2.65 7.13
C CYS A 76 -1.75 3.20 5.69
N HIS A 77 -2.85 3.21 4.95
CA HIS A 77 -2.89 3.78 3.59
C HIS A 77 -2.47 5.26 3.53
N ASP A 78 -3.04 6.08 4.42
CA ASP A 78 -2.72 7.50 4.51
C ASP A 78 -1.25 7.72 4.90
N ASP A 79 -0.73 6.95 5.86
CA ASP A 79 0.64 7.12 6.38
C ASP A 79 1.71 6.61 5.41
N MET A 80 1.44 5.50 4.71
CA MET A 80 2.28 5.05 3.59
C MET A 80 2.29 6.10 2.47
N THR A 81 1.14 6.68 2.13
CA THR A 81 1.05 7.75 1.12
C THR A 81 1.90 8.96 1.52
N LYS A 82 1.70 9.48 2.74
CA LYS A 82 2.46 10.62 3.28
C LYS A 82 3.95 10.36 3.29
N PHE A 83 4.38 9.15 3.69
CA PHE A 83 5.79 8.78 3.70
C PHE A 83 6.41 8.86 2.31
N VAL A 84 5.74 8.36 1.27
CA VAL A 84 6.24 8.44 -0.09
C VAL A 84 6.28 9.88 -0.61
N LEU A 85 5.32 10.74 -0.20
CA LEU A 85 5.33 12.17 -0.54
C LEU A 85 6.53 12.93 0.07
N THR A 86 7.14 12.43 1.14
CA THR A 86 8.40 13.03 1.64
C THR A 86 9.54 12.93 0.63
N LYS A 87 9.44 12.04 -0.37
CA LYS A 87 10.47 11.86 -1.40
C LYS A 87 10.40 13.00 -2.42
N THR A 88 11.56 13.55 -2.77
CA THR A 88 11.70 14.76 -3.63
C THR A 88 11.00 14.66 -4.98
N LYS A 89 10.87 13.46 -5.54
CA LYS A 89 10.22 13.19 -6.84
C LYS A 89 8.73 13.57 -6.90
N PHE A 90 8.04 13.71 -5.77
CA PHE A 90 6.58 13.95 -5.77
C PHE A 90 6.16 15.34 -5.31
N LYS A 91 7.08 16.14 -4.75
CA LYS A 91 6.79 17.45 -4.13
C LYS A 91 5.94 18.41 -4.99
N SER A 92 6.11 18.41 -6.31
CA SER A 92 5.34 19.28 -7.22
C SER A 92 3.89 18.84 -7.43
N SER A 93 3.57 17.60 -7.04
CA SER A 93 2.30 16.92 -7.32
C SER A 93 1.60 16.45 -6.05
N ASP A 94 2.08 16.83 -4.86
CA ASP A 94 1.59 16.36 -3.56
C ASP A 94 0.07 16.50 -3.43
N VAL A 95 -0.50 17.65 -3.80
CA VAL A 95 -1.95 17.90 -3.74
C VAL A 95 -2.73 16.89 -4.59
N GLN A 96 -2.33 16.71 -5.85
CA GLN A 96 -3.00 15.78 -6.77
C GLN A 96 -2.85 14.32 -6.34
N ILE A 97 -1.73 13.96 -5.72
CA ILE A 97 -1.50 12.61 -5.21
C ILE A 97 -2.37 12.35 -3.98
N VAL A 98 -2.48 13.32 -3.07
CA VAL A 98 -3.38 13.22 -1.91
C VAL A 98 -4.83 13.08 -2.37
N GLU A 99 -5.28 13.89 -3.33
CA GLU A 99 -6.63 13.79 -3.90
C GLU A 99 -6.88 12.42 -4.54
N ARG A 100 -5.93 11.90 -5.33
CA ARG A 100 -6.02 10.55 -5.92
C ARG A 100 -6.06 9.47 -4.85
N SER A 101 -5.22 9.57 -3.83
CA SER A 101 -5.18 8.63 -2.70
C SER A 101 -6.52 8.55 -1.97
N GLN A 102 -7.13 9.70 -1.71
CA GLN A 102 -8.47 9.77 -1.09
C GLN A 102 -9.57 9.23 -2.02
N LYS A 103 -9.50 9.54 -3.32
CA LYS A 103 -10.46 9.02 -4.29
C LYS A 103 -10.42 7.49 -4.34
N ILE A 104 -9.24 6.90 -4.47
CA ILE A 104 -9.05 5.44 -4.51
C ILE A 104 -9.60 4.79 -3.24
N TRP A 105 -9.29 5.34 -2.06
CA TRP A 105 -9.84 4.85 -0.80
C TRP A 105 -11.38 4.85 -0.80
N ASN A 106 -12.00 5.97 -1.19
CA ASN A 106 -13.45 6.11 -1.22
C ASN A 106 -14.10 5.17 -2.23
N ASP A 107 -13.51 5.02 -3.43
CA ASP A 107 -13.98 4.09 -4.45
C ASP A 107 -13.97 2.65 -3.91
N CYS A 108 -12.89 2.24 -3.23
CA CYS A 108 -12.78 0.90 -2.64
C CYS A 108 -13.81 0.67 -1.52
N VAL A 109 -14.03 1.64 -0.64
CA VAL A 109 -15.08 1.55 0.41
C VAL A 109 -16.47 1.39 -0.21
N VAL A 110 -16.74 2.10 -1.31
CA VAL A 110 -18.01 1.97 -2.03
C VAL A 110 -18.14 0.59 -2.67
N SER A 111 -17.11 0.11 -3.36
CA SER A 111 -17.12 -1.22 -4.00
C SER A 111 -17.39 -2.33 -3.00
N LEU A 112 -16.73 -2.32 -1.84
CA LEU A 112 -17.00 -3.31 -0.77
C LEU A 112 -18.38 -3.15 -0.17
N GLY A 113 -18.82 -1.92 0.06
CA GLY A 113 -20.19 -1.64 0.52
C GLY A 113 -21.26 -2.13 -0.46
N LEU A 114 -20.97 -2.17 -1.76
CA LEU A 114 -21.85 -2.76 -2.78
C LEU A 114 -21.83 -4.29 -2.69
N MET A 115 -20.66 -4.92 -2.61
CA MET A 115 -20.52 -6.38 -2.47
C MET A 115 -21.26 -6.95 -1.26
N VAL A 116 -21.15 -6.29 -0.10
CA VAL A 116 -21.85 -6.68 1.13
C VAL A 116 -23.37 -6.56 0.96
N LYS A 117 -23.86 -5.53 0.26
CA LYS A 117 -25.31 -5.33 0.02
C LYS A 117 -25.89 -6.32 -0.99
N THR A 118 -25.12 -6.70 -2.00
CA THR A 118 -25.58 -7.64 -3.02
C THR A 118 -25.47 -9.10 -2.58
N GLY A 119 -24.87 -9.38 -1.41
CA GLY A 119 -24.73 -10.74 -0.88
C GLY A 119 -23.87 -11.63 -1.80
N VAL A 120 -22.99 -11.03 -2.60
CA VAL A 120 -22.09 -11.77 -3.49
C VAL A 120 -20.97 -12.33 -2.64
N SER A 121 -21.10 -13.59 -2.25
CA SER A 121 -20.00 -14.36 -1.66
C SER A 121 -19.06 -14.79 -2.78
N ARG A 122 -17.78 -14.42 -2.69
CA ARG A 122 -16.76 -14.80 -3.68
C ARG A 122 -16.51 -16.31 -3.61
N GLU A 123 -17.08 -17.07 -4.52
CA GLU A 123 -16.48 -18.33 -4.96
C GLU A 123 -15.71 -18.03 -6.26
N ILE A 124 -14.38 -17.97 -6.18
CA ILE A 124 -13.55 -17.91 -7.39
C ILE A 124 -13.60 -19.31 -8.03
N PRO A 125 -14.14 -19.48 -9.25
CA PRO A 125 -14.06 -20.76 -9.94
C PRO A 125 -12.58 -21.11 -10.13
N GLU A 126 -12.14 -22.30 -9.69
CA GLU A 126 -10.74 -22.75 -9.77
C GLU A 126 -10.11 -22.59 -11.18
N ALA A 127 -10.95 -22.57 -12.21
CA ALA A 127 -10.55 -22.31 -13.59
C ALA A 127 -9.94 -20.91 -13.79
N LEU A 128 -10.50 -19.87 -13.15
CA LEU A 128 -10.00 -18.50 -13.23
C LEU A 128 -8.66 -18.33 -12.50
N ALA A 129 -8.49 -19.00 -11.35
CA ALA A 129 -7.22 -19.01 -10.62
C ALA A 129 -6.09 -19.61 -11.48
N ARG A 130 -6.35 -20.72 -12.20
CA ARG A 130 -5.35 -21.35 -13.07
C ARG A 130 -4.99 -20.49 -14.28
N THR A 131 -5.97 -19.86 -14.93
CA THR A 131 -5.70 -18.94 -16.05
C THR A 131 -4.90 -17.72 -15.60
N TYR A 132 -5.19 -17.20 -14.41
CA TYR A 132 -4.46 -16.08 -13.82
C TYR A 132 -3.00 -16.44 -13.50
N THR A 133 -2.73 -17.60 -12.90
CA THR A 133 -1.36 -18.08 -12.64
C THR A 133 -0.57 -18.31 -13.93
N LEU A 134 -1.20 -18.85 -14.98
CA LEU A 134 -0.56 -19.01 -16.29
C LEU A 134 -0.19 -17.66 -16.91
N GLN A 135 -1.12 -16.70 -16.89
CA GLN A 135 -0.90 -15.37 -17.46
C GLN A 135 0.17 -14.58 -16.69
N GLN A 136 0.22 -14.72 -15.36
CA GLN A 136 1.30 -14.19 -14.52
C GLN A 136 2.66 -14.81 -14.85
N THR A 137 2.72 -16.13 -15.04
CA THR A 137 3.97 -16.83 -15.38
C THR A 137 4.49 -16.37 -16.73
N THR A 138 3.62 -16.21 -17.73
CA THR A 138 3.98 -15.70 -19.06
C THR A 138 4.48 -14.25 -19.01
N MET A 139 3.83 -13.37 -18.23
CA MET A 139 4.25 -11.97 -18.09
C MET A 139 5.59 -11.83 -17.33
N VAL A 140 5.82 -12.62 -16.27
CA VAL A 140 7.11 -12.66 -15.55
C VAL A 140 8.23 -13.18 -16.46
N GLN A 141 7.95 -14.20 -17.28
CA GLN A 141 8.91 -14.72 -18.26
C GLN A 141 9.27 -13.66 -19.32
N GLU A 142 8.28 -12.93 -19.84
CA GLU A 142 8.50 -11.87 -20.83
C GLU A 142 9.28 -10.68 -20.24
N LEU A 143 9.09 -10.37 -18.95
CA LEU A 143 9.86 -9.35 -18.22
C LEU A 143 11.30 -9.81 -17.92
N LEU A 144 11.52 -11.09 -17.63
CA LEU A 144 12.85 -11.68 -17.47
C LEU A 144 13.65 -11.68 -18.79
N GLU A 145 12.99 -11.96 -19.91
CA GLU A 145 13.60 -11.95 -21.25
C GLU A 145 13.89 -10.52 -21.75
N ARG A 146 13.12 -9.51 -21.29
CA ARG A 146 13.23 -8.12 -21.76
C ARG A 146 14.09 -7.18 -20.92
N GLY A 147 14.71 -7.64 -19.83
CA GLY A 147 15.92 -6.99 -19.32
C GLY A 147 15.98 -6.67 -17.83
N MET A 148 16.64 -7.54 -17.08
CA MET A 148 17.44 -7.15 -15.90
C MET A 148 18.55 -8.19 -15.65
N MET A 149 19.53 -8.22 -16.53
CA MET A 149 20.84 -8.85 -16.31
C MET A 149 21.89 -8.02 -17.06
N HIS A 150 22.17 -6.80 -16.59
CA HIS A 150 23.47 -6.15 -16.82
C HIS A 150 23.83 -5.43 -15.52
N ASP A 151 24.35 -6.19 -14.56
CA ASP A 151 25.49 -5.74 -13.76
C ASP A 151 26.15 -6.95 -13.09
N ALA A 152 26.91 -7.74 -13.87
CA ALA A 152 27.94 -8.60 -13.30
C ALA A 152 29.19 -7.74 -13.14
N GLY A 153 29.24 -7.03 -12.00
CA GLY A 153 30.41 -6.27 -11.58
C GLY A 153 31.67 -7.13 -11.64
N ALA A 154 32.70 -6.55 -12.26
CA ALA A 154 34.01 -7.12 -12.41
C ALA A 154 34.63 -7.50 -11.05
N VAL A 155 34.96 -8.78 -10.88
CA VAL A 155 35.99 -9.22 -9.92
C VAL A 155 37.35 -8.82 -10.52
N GLY A 156 37.94 -7.77 -9.96
CA GLY A 156 39.33 -7.40 -10.25
C GLY A 156 40.33 -8.42 -9.67
N PRO A 157 41.53 -8.57 -10.26
CA PRO A 157 42.53 -9.51 -9.76
C PRO A 157 43.10 -9.05 -8.42
N ARG A 158 43.28 -10.02 -7.51
CA ARG A 158 44.09 -9.86 -6.30
C ARG A 158 45.55 -10.15 -6.68
N ASP A 159 46.34 -9.11 -6.93
CA ASP A 159 47.79 -9.11 -6.71
C ASP A 159 48.01 -8.60 -5.27
N GLY A 160 48.88 -9.09 -4.40
CA GLY A 160 49.99 -10.04 -4.44
C GLY A 160 50.85 -9.73 -3.18
N GLY A 161 51.77 -10.63 -2.81
CA GLY A 161 52.87 -10.34 -1.87
C GLY A 161 52.76 -10.99 -0.50
#